data_AF-A0A527RF74-F1
#
_entry.id   AF-A0A527RF74-F1
#
_cell.length_a   1.000
_cell.length_b   1.000
_cell.length_c   1.000
_cell.angle_alpha   90.00
_cell.angle_beta   90.00
_cell.angle_gamma   90.00
#
_symmetry.space_group_name_H-M   'P 1'
#
loop_
_entity.id
_entity.type
_entity.pdbx_description
1 polymer ?
#
loop_
_entity_poly.entity_id
_entity_poly.type
_entity_poly.pdbx_seq_one_letter_code
_entity_poly.pdbx_strand_id
1 'polypeptide(L)' 'WMWSPFVMLLSLAGLSAVPQHLYEAAAIDRAGWWYTFTRITLPLVSPILLIALIFRTMEAFKTFDIAYT' A
#
# COMPACT_ATOMS: atom_id res chain seq x y z
N TRP A 1 -17.22 -7.58 0.67
CA TRP A 1 -17.86 -6.86 1.78
C TRP A 1 -17.24 -7.14 3.15
N MET A 2 -16.76 -8.36 3.45
CA MET A 2 -16.08 -8.65 4.73
C MET A 2 -14.60 -8.20 4.77
N TRP A 3 -13.96 -8.04 3.60
CA TRP A 3 -12.52 -7.77 3.44
C TRP A 3 -12.15 -6.30 3.18
N SER A 4 -13.15 -5.46 2.94
CA SER A 4 -12.98 -4.01 2.69
C SER A 4 -12.30 -3.25 3.85
N PRO A 5 -12.60 -3.52 5.14
CA PRO A 5 -11.97 -2.80 6.25
C PRO A 5 -10.47 -3.06 6.35
N PHE A 6 -10.06 -4.31 6.11
CA PHE A 6 -8.65 -4.71 6.20
C PHE A 6 -7.81 -4.02 5.14
N VAL A 7 -8.27 -4.00 3.89
CA VAL A 7 -7.58 -3.31 2.79
C VAL A 7 -7.50 -1.80 3.06
N MET A 8 -8.56 -1.20 3.63
CA MET A 8 -8.59 0.23 3.95
C MET A 8 -7.59 0.60 5.05
N LEU A 9 -7.53 -0.19 6.13
CA LEU A 9 -6.55 -0.03 7.21
C LEU A 9 -5.12 -0.22 6.72
N LEU A 10 -4.89 -1.21 5.86
CA LEU A 10 -3.56 -1.52 5.35
C LEU A 10 -3.07 -0.43 4.38
N SER A 11 -3.98 0.14 3.58
CA SER A 11 -3.70 1.31 2.74
C SER A 11 -3.39 2.55 3.58
N LEU A 12 -4.15 2.77 4.66
CA LEU A 12 -3.91 3.89 5.58
C LEU A 12 -2.60 3.74 6.35
N ALA A 13 -2.27 2.52 6.81
CA ALA A 13 -1.00 2.22 7.46
C ALA A 13 0.18 2.46 6.51
N GLY A 14 0.05 2.07 5.24
CA GLY A 14 1.04 2.37 4.20
C GLY A 14 1.26 3.87 4.03
N LEU A 15 0.20 4.66 3.92
CA LEU A 15 0.28 6.12 3.80
C LEU A 15 0.85 6.79 5.05
N SER A 16 0.43 6.37 6.24
CA SER A 16 0.90 6.90 7.52
C SER A 16 2.36 6.54 7.81
N ALA A 17 2.88 5.46 7.21
CA ALA A 17 4.29 5.08 7.32
C ALA A 17 5.21 6.01 6.51
N VAL A 18 4.68 6.78 5.55
CA VAL A 18 5.50 7.71 4.76
C VAL A 18 5.81 8.96 5.59
N PRO A 19 7.10 9.24 5.88
CA PRO A 19 7.47 10.40 6.68
C PRO A 19 7.13 11.72 5.98
N GLN A 20 6.47 12.65 6.69
CA GLN A 20 6.06 13.94 6.13
C GLN A 20 7.22 14.82 5.63
N HIS A 21 8.39 14.72 6.28
CA HIS A 21 9.59 15.48 5.88
C HIS A 21 10.08 15.17 4.45
N LEU A 22 9.76 13.99 3.90
CA LEU A 22 10.11 13.65 2.51
C LEU A 22 9.25 14.44 1.51
N TYR A 23 8.00 14.71 1.85
CA TYR A 23 7.12 15.56 1.03
C TYR A 23 7.55 17.03 1.11
N GLU A 24 7.98 17.49 2.29
CA GLU A 24 8.53 18.84 2.46
C GLU A 24 9.83 19.03 1.67
N ALA A 25 10.74 18.06 1.71
CA ALA A 25 11.96 18.08 0.91
C ALA A 25 11.65 18.11 -0.60
N ALA A 26 10.70 17.29 -1.06
CA ALA A 26 10.25 17.28 -2.45
C ALA A 26 9.61 18.62 -2.88
N ALA A 27 8.88 19.28 -1.98
CA ALA A 27 8.30 20.60 -2.22
C ALA A 27 9.36 21.70 -2.34
N ILE A 28 10.42 21.63 -1.51
CA ILE A 28 11.58 22.53 -1.59
C ILE A 28 12.32 22.33 -2.92
N ASP A 29 12.50 21.08 -3.36
CA ASP A 29 13.14 20.73 -4.64
C ASP A 29 12.25 21.00 -5.88
N ARG A 30 11.04 21.54 -5.70
CA ARG A 30 10.03 21.73 -6.77
C ARG A 30 9.78 20.45 -7.58
N ALA A 31 9.86 19.29 -6.93
CA ALA A 31 9.57 18.02 -7.57
C ALA A 31 8.07 17.91 -7.87
N GLY A 32 7.72 17.54 -9.11
CA GLY A 32 6.32 17.38 -9.53
C GLY A 32 5.63 16.21 -8.83
N TRP A 33 4.29 16.27 -8.75
CA TRP A 33 3.47 15.23 -8.08
C TRP A 33 3.77 13.81 -8.55
N TRP A 34 4.01 13.61 -9.85
CA TRP A 34 4.35 12.30 -10.41
C TRP A 34 5.71 11.76 -9.93
N TYR A 35 6.71 12.65 -9.77
CA TYR A 35 8.02 12.28 -9.24
C TYR A 35 7.89 11.88 -7.77
N THR A 36 7.22 12.71 -6.98
CA THR A 36 6.97 12.45 -5.55
C THR A 36 6.22 11.13 -5.35
N PHE A 37 5.18 10.86 -6.13
CA PHE A 37 4.44 9.60 -6.03
C PHE A 37 5.32 8.39 -6.38
N THR A 38 6.02 8.40 -7.51
CA THR A 38 6.77 7.22 -7.99
C THR A 38 8.11 7.00 -7.29
N ARG A 39 8.77 8.05 -6.79
CA ARG A 39 10.10 7.99 -6.16
C ARG A 39 10.08 8.07 -4.65
N ILE A 40 9.01 8.57 -4.05
CA ILE A 40 8.87 8.68 -2.59
C ILE A 40 7.77 7.76 -2.13
N THR A 41 6.51 8.06 -2.45
CA THR A 41 5.37 7.32 -1.91
C THR A 41 5.39 5.84 -2.32
N LEU A 42 5.51 5.54 -3.61
CA LEU A 42 5.44 4.17 -4.14
C LEU A 42 6.53 3.24 -3.57
N PRO A 43 7.83 3.58 -3.56
CA PRO A 43 8.86 2.70 -3.02
C PRO A 43 8.76 2.53 -1.51
N LEU A 44 8.39 3.57 -0.75
CA LEU A 44 8.20 3.46 0.71
C LEU A 44 6.97 2.62 1.08
N VAL A 45 5.91 2.67 0.29
CA VAL A 45 4.68 1.91 0.51
C VAL A 45 4.75 0.51 -0.12
N SER A 46 5.68 0.28 -1.06
CA SER A 46 5.87 -1.00 -1.75
C SER A 46 6.01 -2.22 -0.84
N PRO A 47 6.75 -2.21 0.29
CA PRO A 47 6.92 -3.40 1.12
C PRO A 47 5.59 -3.79 1.79
N ILE A 48 4.84 -2.78 2.24
CA ILE A 48 3.52 -2.96 2.85
C ILE A 48 2.51 -3.48 1.82
N LEU A 49 2.53 -2.94 0.60
CA LEU A 49 1.68 -3.44 -0.49
C LEU A 49 2.00 -4.88 -0.87
N LEU A 50 3.27 -5.28 -0.79
CA LEU A 50 3.71 -6.64 -1.08
C LEU A 50 3.17 -7.62 -0.04
N ILE A 51 3.22 -7.25 1.25
CA ILE A 51 2.59 -8.01 2.32
C ILE A 51 1.07 -8.09 2.10
N ALA A 52 0.42 -6.96 1.77
CA ALA A 52 -1.01 -6.93 1.45
C ALA A 52 -1.37 -7.89 0.33
N LEU A 53 -0.56 -7.93 -0.73
CA LEU A 53 -0.74 -8.77 -1.89
C LEU A 53 -0.64 -10.25 -1.51
N ILE A 54 0.37 -10.62 -0.70
CA ILE A 54 0.53 -12.00 -0.21
C ILE A 54 -0.68 -12.43 0.62
N PHE A 55 -1.14 -11.59 1.54
CA PHE A 55 -2.36 -11.89 2.30
C PHE A 55 -3.57 -12.05 1.37
N ARG A 56 -3.71 -11.16 0.39
CA ARG A 56 -4.82 -11.18 -0.55
C ARG A 56 -4.80 -12.42 -1.45
N THR A 57 -3.62 -12.89 -1.87
CA THR A 57 -3.48 -14.13 -2.64
C THR A 57 -3.74 -15.35 -1.76
N MET A 58 -3.20 -15.40 -0.54
CA MET A 58 -3.48 -16.48 0.43
C MET A 58 -4.98 -16.65 0.67
N GLU A 59 -5.70 -15.54 0.85
CA GLU A 59 -7.15 -15.56 1.09
C GLU A 59 -7.94 -15.92 -0.17
N ALA A 60 -7.48 -15.52 -1.35
CA ALA A 60 -8.05 -15.97 -2.61
C ALA A 60 -7.88 -17.50 -2.77
N PHE A 61 -6.70 -18.05 -2.48
CA PHE A 61 -6.45 -19.49 -2.51
C PHE A 61 -7.33 -20.25 -1.51
N LYS A 62 -7.46 -19.74 -0.27
CA LYS A 62 -8.37 -20.29 0.75
C LYS A 62 -9.83 -20.28 0.28
N THR A 63 -10.25 -19.21 -0.38
CA THR A 63 -11.62 -19.08 -0.91
C THR A 63 -11.87 -20.12 -2.01
N PHE A 64 -10.88 -20.39 -2.87
CA PHE A 64 -10.97 -21.47 -3.86
C PHE A 64 -11.04 -22.85 -3.21
N ASP A 65 -10.26 -23.10 -2.15
CA ASP A 65 -10.25 -24.36 -1.42
C ASP A 65 -11.61 -24.64 -0.74
N ILE A 66 -12.20 -23.61 -0.12
CA ILE A 66 -13.56 -23.65 0.44
C ILE A 66 -14.64 -23.83 -0.65
N ALA A 67 -14.46 -23.27 -1.83
CA ALA A 67 -15.45 -23.37 -2.90
C ALA A 67 -15.53 -24.76 -3.54
N TYR A 68 -14.48 -25.57 -3.40
CA TYR A 68 -14.39 -26.92 -3.97
C TYR A 68 -14.66 -28.06 -2.97
N THR A 69 -14.89 -27.75 -1.69
CA THR A 69 -15.29 -28.71 -0.63
C THR A 69 -16.71 -28.42 -0.17
#